data_AF-A0A2V9M2Y9-F1
#
_entry.id   AF-A0A2V9M2Y9-F1
#
_cell.length_a   1.000
_cell.length_b   1.000
_cell.length_c   1.000
_cell.angle_alpha   90.00
_cell.angle_beta   90.00
_cell.angle_gamma   90.00
#
_symmetry.space_group_name_H-M   'P 1'
#
loop_
_entity.id
_entity.type
_entity.pdbx_description
1 polymer ?
#
loop_
_entity_poly.entity_id
_entity_poly.type
_entity_poly.pdbx_seq_one_letter_code
_entity_poly.pdbx_strand_id
1 'polypeptide(L)'
;MVARLNKLAFVIACVLLCSHCSRVEESPRPVDAGPKKAGIFRIAFGSCAKQDRPQTIWRSIVNSSPDVWVWLGDAIYADRKEDLASMERHYQLQ
;
A
#
# COMPACT_ATOMS: atom_id res chain seq x y z
N MET A 1 -42.41 -10.67 35.75
CA MET A 1 -41.47 -9.55 35.96
C MET A 1 -40.40 -9.68 34.87
N VAL A 2 -40.67 -9.18 33.65
CA VAL A 2 -39.75 -9.31 32.51
C VAL A 2 -39.17 -7.92 32.25
N ALA A 3 -37.89 -7.77 32.57
CA ALA A 3 -37.16 -6.53 32.38
C ALA A 3 -37.29 -6.08 30.92
N ARG A 4 -37.84 -4.88 30.70
CA ARG A 4 -37.82 -4.24 29.38
C ARG A 4 -36.39 -3.83 29.09
N LEU A 5 -35.64 -4.75 28.49
CA LEU A 5 -34.27 -4.51 28.06
C LEU A 5 -34.27 -3.35 27.05
N ASN A 6 -33.63 -2.26 27.43
CA ASN A 6 -33.60 -1.05 26.63
C ASN A 6 -32.83 -1.32 25.34
N LYS A 7 -33.47 -1.18 24.17
CA LYS A 7 -32.83 -1.43 22.85
C LYS A 7 -31.50 -0.67 22.70
N LEU A 8 -31.40 0.49 23.36
CA LEU A 8 -30.19 1.30 23.43
C LEU A 8 -29.02 0.58 24.10
N ALA A 9 -29.27 -0.23 25.14
CA ALA A 9 -28.24 -1.02 25.82
C ALA A 9 -27.70 -2.14 24.94
N PHE A 10 -28.52 -2.70 24.03
CA PHE A 10 -28.10 -3.75 23.10
C PHE A 10 -27.21 -3.19 21.98
N VAL A 11 -27.54 -2.00 21.46
CA VAL A 11 -26.74 -1.31 20.43
C VAL A 11 -25.37 -0.90 20.95
N ILE A 12 -25.30 -0.35 22.17
CA ILE A 12 -24.04 0.06 22.80
C ILE A 12 -23.13 -1.17 23.05
N ALA A 13 -23.69 -2.30 23.50
CA ALA A 13 -22.95 -3.54 23.68
C ALA A 13 -22.36 -4.07 22.35
N CYS A 14 -23.12 -4.05 21.26
CA CYS A 14 -22.64 -4.45 19.93
C CYS A 14 -21.48 -3.56 19.42
N VAL A 15 -21.58 -2.24 19.60
CA VAL A 15 -20.53 -1.31 19.15
C VAL A 15 -19.23 -1.52 19.92
N LEU A 16 -19.32 -1.74 21.23
CA LEU A 16 -18.14 -2.00 22.09
C LEU A 16 -17.49 -3.36 21.82
N LEU A 17 -18.28 -4.38 21.43
CA LEU A 17 -17.76 -5.70 21.03
C LEU A 17 -17.11 -5.69 19.63
N CYS A 18 -17.58 -4.83 18.71
CA CYS A 18 -16.99 -4.70 17.38
C CYS A 18 -15.66 -3.92 17.34
N SER A 19 -15.35 -3.12 18.37
CA SER A 19 -14.08 -2.38 18.45
C SER A 19 -12.86 -3.24 18.84
N HIS A 20 -13.05 -4.52 19.18
CA HIS A 20 -11.96 -5.47 19.46
C HIS A 20 -11.60 -6.37 18.26
N CYS A 21 -12.04 -6.02 17.05
CA CYS A 21 -11.57 -6.72 15.85
C CYS A 21 -10.09 -6.38 15.65
N SER A 22 -9.24 -7.33 16.04
CA SER A 22 -7.79 -7.27 15.94
C SER A 22 -7.36 -6.69 14.60
N ARG A 23 -6.48 -5.69 14.65
CA ARG A 23 -5.69 -5.27 13.50
C ARG A 23 -4.98 -6.53 12.98
N VAL A 24 -5.34 -6.97 11.78
CA VAL A 24 -4.58 -8.02 11.08
C VAL A 24 -3.22 -7.42 10.79
N GLU A 25 -2.19 -7.83 11.54
CA GLU A 25 -0.81 -7.63 11.11
C GLU A 25 -0.65 -8.42 9.82
N GLU A 26 -0.58 -7.72 8.69
CA GLU A 26 -0.26 -8.33 7.41
C GLU A 26 1.19 -8.82 7.48
N SER A 27 1.34 -10.09 7.87
CA SER A 27 2.57 -10.84 7.72
C SER A 27 3.11 -10.62 6.30
N PRO A 28 4.42 -10.35 6.12
CA PRO A 28 5.00 -10.24 4.78
C PRO A 28 4.62 -11.49 4.00
N ARG A 29 3.71 -11.35 3.04
CA ARG A 29 3.30 -12.47 2.19
C ARG A 29 4.57 -13.04 1.57
N PRO A 30 4.75 -14.38 1.61
CA PRO A 30 5.74 -15.02 0.76
C PRO A 30 5.57 -14.44 -0.63
N VAL A 31 6.64 -13.90 -1.21
CA VAL A 31 6.61 -13.51 -2.61
C VAL A 31 6.50 -14.82 -3.37
N ASP A 32 5.25 -15.23 -3.63
CA ASP A 32 4.96 -16.38 -4.45
C ASP A 32 5.57 -16.06 -5.81
N ALA A 33 6.77 -16.61 -6.05
CA ALA A 33 7.37 -16.67 -7.35
C ALA A 33 6.44 -17.55 -8.16
N GLY A 34 5.41 -16.92 -8.73
CA GLY A 34 4.40 -17.57 -9.55
C GLY A 34 5.07 -18.43 -10.61
N PRO A 35 4.34 -19.37 -11.21
CA PRO A 35 4.89 -20.35 -12.13
C PRO A 35 5.82 -19.66 -13.14
N LYS A 36 7.10 -20.04 -13.11
CA LYS A 36 8.13 -19.56 -14.05
C LYS A 36 7.61 -19.86 -15.45
N LYS A 37 7.06 -18.86 -16.15
CA LYS A 37 6.66 -19.04 -17.54
C LYS A 37 7.90 -19.42 -18.33
N ALA A 38 7.86 -20.54 -19.06
CA ALA A 38 8.86 -20.83 -20.07
C ALA A 38 8.80 -19.73 -21.14
N GLY A 39 9.79 -18.82 -21.15
CA GLY A 39 9.80 -17.63 -21.98
C GLY A 39 10.93 -16.65 -21.61
N ILE A 40 11.00 -15.52 -22.33
CA ILE A 40 11.93 -14.42 -22.01
C ILE A 40 11.47 -13.75 -20.73
N PHE A 41 12.30 -13.78 -19.69
CA PHE A 41 12.09 -13.02 -18.47
C PHE A 41 12.61 -11.58 -18.66
N ARG A 42 11.74 -10.58 -18.53
CA ARG A 42 12.05 -9.16 -18.71
C ARG A 42 12.02 -8.42 -17.38
N ILE A 43 13.14 -7.81 -17.02
CA ILE A 43 13.27 -6.91 -15.87
C ILE A 43 13.29 -5.48 -16.39
N ALA A 44 12.31 -4.68 -16.00
CA ALA A 44 12.40 -3.23 -16.13
C ALA A 44 12.97 -2.64 -14.84
N PHE A 45 13.76 -1.59 -14.95
CA PHE A 45 14.35 -0.92 -13.79
C PHE A 45 14.47 0.58 -14.02
N GLY A 46 14.55 1.33 -12.93
CA GLY A 46 14.78 2.77 -12.98
C GLY A 46 14.83 3.41 -11.62
N SER A 47 15.06 4.72 -11.62
CA SER A 47 15.13 5.57 -10.44
C SER A 47 14.61 6.97 -10.78
N CYS A 48 14.56 7.83 -9.77
CA CYS A 48 14.34 9.27 -9.94
C CYS A 48 12.99 9.70 -10.51
N ALA A 49 11.94 8.92 -10.22
CA ALA A 49 10.58 9.22 -10.63
C ALA A 49 9.91 10.17 -9.63
N LYS A 50 10.34 11.44 -9.60
CA LYS A 50 9.86 12.42 -8.60
C LYS A 50 8.34 12.51 -8.55
N GLN A 51 7.73 12.13 -7.42
CA GLN A 51 6.30 11.83 -7.29
C GLN A 51 5.35 13.00 -7.60
N ASP A 52 5.83 14.24 -7.47
CA ASP A 52 5.06 15.47 -7.73
C ASP A 52 5.07 15.91 -9.20
N ARG A 53 5.71 15.13 -10.10
CA ARG A 53 5.81 15.43 -11.53
C ARG A 53 4.96 14.47 -12.38
N PRO A 54 4.57 14.90 -13.59
CA PRO A 54 3.91 14.00 -14.55
C PRO A 54 4.76 12.76 -14.84
N GLN A 55 4.18 11.57 -14.66
CA GLN A 55 4.89 10.30 -14.80
C GLN A 55 4.68 9.65 -16.18
N THR A 56 5.13 10.31 -17.25
CA THR A 56 4.90 9.85 -18.64
C THR A 56 5.62 8.54 -18.98
N ILE A 57 6.69 8.20 -18.25
CA ILE A 57 7.53 7.02 -18.50
C ILE A 57 6.80 5.69 -18.26
N TRP A 58 5.80 5.66 -17.37
CA TRP A 58 5.11 4.42 -17.00
C TRP A 58 4.42 3.76 -18.18
N ARG A 59 3.89 4.55 -19.11
CA ARG A 59 3.27 4.02 -20.32
C ARG A 59 4.26 3.22 -21.16
N SER A 60 5.47 3.73 -21.33
CA SER A 60 6.53 3.04 -22.07
C SER A 60 7.01 1.77 -21.34
N ILE A 61 7.12 1.84 -20.01
CA ILE A 61 7.49 0.68 -19.18
C ILE A 61 6.44 -0.43 -19.31
N VAL A 62 5.15 -0.12 -19.15
CA VAL A 62 4.06 -1.09 -19.28
C VAL A 62 4.01 -1.69 -20.69
N ASN A 63 4.18 -0.87 -21.73
CA ASN A 63 4.22 -1.34 -23.11
C ASN A 63 5.36 -2.33 -23.39
N SER A 64 6.45 -2.31 -22.61
CA SER A 64 7.54 -3.28 -22.74
C SER A 64 7.20 -4.68 -22.17
N SER A 65 6.04 -4.83 -21.51
CA SER A 65 5.58 -6.08 -20.87
C SER A 65 6.64 -6.70 -19.95
N PRO A 66 7.16 -5.97 -18.93
CA PRO A 66 8.10 -6.52 -17.98
C PRO A 66 7.40 -7.50 -17.02
N ASP A 67 8.11 -8.54 -16.61
CA ASP A 67 7.64 -9.46 -15.57
C ASP A 67 7.77 -8.83 -14.18
N VAL A 68 8.81 -8.00 -13.99
CA VAL A 68 9.08 -7.29 -12.74
C VAL A 68 9.65 -5.89 -12.99
N TRP A 69 9.36 -4.97 -12.08
CA TRP A 69 9.99 -3.65 -11.97
C TRP A 69 10.92 -3.60 -10.77
N VAL A 70 12.11 -3.00 -10.93
CA VAL A 70 13.08 -2.80 -9.85
C VAL A 70 13.41 -1.32 -9.72
N TRP A 71 13.14 -0.76 -8.54
CA TRP A 71 13.64 0.56 -8.17
C TRP A 71 15.13 0.48 -7.84
N LEU A 72 15.93 1.37 -8.44
CA LEU A 72 17.37 1.49 -8.18
C LEU A 72 17.69 2.53 -7.09
N GLY A 73 16.67 3.03 -6.38
CA GLY A 73 16.75 4.15 -5.45
C GLY A 73 15.82 5.29 -5.86
N ASP A 74 15.76 6.32 -5.01
CA ASP A 74 15.01 7.56 -5.25
C ASP A 74 13.56 7.32 -5.74
N ALA A 75 12.90 6.33 -5.15
CA ALA A 75 11.50 6.04 -5.42
C ALA A 75 10.59 7.14 -4.85
N ILE A 76 10.97 7.70 -3.70
CA ILE A 76 10.26 8.79 -3.01
C ILE A 76 11.30 9.85 -2.61
N TYR A 77 10.99 11.10 -2.93
CA TYR A 77 11.79 12.26 -2.54
C TYR A 77 11.19 12.90 -1.28
N ALA A 78 11.80 12.67 -0.12
CA ALA A 78 11.40 13.25 1.17
C ALA A 78 12.65 13.78 1.90
N ASP A 79 13.17 14.93 1.46
CA ASP A 79 14.44 15.46 1.95
C ASP A 79 14.34 16.12 3.33
N ARG A 80 15.43 16.04 4.10
CA ARG A 80 15.49 16.46 5.52
C ARG A 80 15.29 17.95 5.79
N LYS A 81 15.13 18.78 4.76
CA LYS A 81 14.76 20.19 4.93
C LYS A 81 13.29 20.36 5.27
N GLU A 82 12.51 19.30 5.12
CA GLU A 82 11.08 19.26 5.41
C GLU A 82 10.78 18.71 6.82
N ASP A 83 9.61 19.06 7.36
CA ASP A 83 9.11 18.47 8.61
C ASP A 83 8.56 17.04 8.40
N LEU A 84 8.38 16.29 9.50
CA LEU A 84 7.89 14.91 9.45
C LEU A 84 6.53 14.77 8.76
N ALA A 85 5.64 15.76 8.91
CA ALA A 85 4.32 15.73 8.29
C ALA A 85 4.42 15.94 6.77
N SER A 86 5.35 16.78 6.31
CA SER A 86 5.67 16.96 4.90
C SER A 86 6.30 15.71 4.30
N MET A 87 7.24 15.09 5.02
CA MET A 87 7.82 13.81 4.61
C MET A 87 6.74 12.73 4.44
N GLU A 88 5.81 12.60 5.40
CA GLU A 88 4.70 11.65 5.32
C GLU A 88 3.82 11.89 4.08
N ARG A 89 3.53 13.16 3.74
CA ARG A 89 2.75 13.48 2.53
C ARG A 89 3.40 12.96 1.26
N HIS A 90 4.73 12.98 1.14
CA HIS A 90 5.41 12.43 -0.05
C HIS A 90 5.20 10.93 -0.22
N TYR A 91 5.07 10.17 0.88
CA TYR A 91 4.75 8.73 0.82
C TYR A 91 3.30 8.47 0.41
N GLN A 92 2.38 9.38 0.72
CA GLN A 92 0.95 9.24 0.36
C GLN A 92 0.66 9.59 -1.11
N LEU A 93 1.64 10.12 -1.85
CA LEU A 93 1.49 10.42 -3.29
C LEU A 93 1.74 9.19 -4.20
N GLN A 94 2.23 8.08 -3.65
CA GLN A 94 2.43 6.82 -4.37
C GLN A 94 1.36 5.80 -3.99
#